data_AF-A0A2M8PVQ1-F1
#
_entry.id   AF-A0A2M8PVQ1-F1
#
_cell.length_a   1.000
_cell.length_b   1.000
_cell.length_c   1.000
_cell.angle_alpha   90.00
_cell.angle_beta   90.00
_cell.angle_gamma   90.00
#
_symmetry.space_group_name_H-M   'P 1'
#
loop_
_entity.id
_entity.type
_entity.pdbx_description
1 polymer ?
#
loop_
_entity_poly.entity_id
_entity_poly.type
_entity_poly.pdbx_seq_one_letter_code
_entity_poly.pdbx_strand_id
1 'polypeptide(L)'
;TVIKALSSVKGLTNITSSLQQVGSASQSYLRVAQRSAVQYTAELEVADTLGVTRQAIEAVRAIPNLPASITISEGFQSQQQTEGFNQTFGTMGIAVLAVYVVMLFTFGSFLYPFAILFSLPVAVVGAAFLLTVTDRVVGISALVGMLMLIGIVVTNAIVLLDRVQLNRREKGMD
;
A
#
# COMPACT_ATOMS: atom_id res chain seq x y z
N THR A 1 -6.34 30.41 -3.63
CA THR A 1 -7.53 29.56 -3.82
C THR A 1 -7.10 28.12 -3.89
N VAL A 2 -7.89 27.17 -3.38
CA VAL A 2 -7.54 25.72 -3.32
C VAL A 2 -6.99 25.18 -4.66
N ILE A 3 -7.53 25.64 -5.79
CA ILE A 3 -7.05 25.33 -7.15
C ILE A 3 -5.57 25.74 -7.37
N LYS A 4 -5.13 26.89 -6.84
CA LYS A 4 -3.75 27.39 -6.95
C LYS A 4 -2.76 26.61 -6.06
N ALA A 5 -3.24 26.04 -4.96
CA ALA A 5 -2.44 25.17 -4.09
C ALA A 5 -2.34 23.74 -4.65
N LEU A 6 -3.44 23.25 -5.25
CA LEU A 6 -3.44 21.96 -5.96
C LEU A 6 -2.60 22.02 -7.25
N SER A 7 -2.55 23.16 -7.94
CA SER A 7 -1.70 23.34 -9.14
C SER A 7 -0.19 23.44 -8.84
N SER A 8 0.20 23.61 -7.57
CA SER A 8 1.63 23.61 -7.18
C SER A 8 2.17 22.22 -6.83
N VAL A 9 1.30 21.20 -6.74
CA VAL A 9 1.73 19.82 -6.49
C VAL A 9 2.05 19.16 -7.82
N LYS A 10 3.31 18.74 -7.97
CA LYS A 10 3.84 18.14 -9.19
C LYS A 10 3.17 16.78 -9.41
N GLY A 11 2.43 16.62 -10.51
CA GLY A 11 1.76 15.36 -10.87
C GLY A 11 0.23 15.38 -10.88
N LEU A 12 -0.40 16.52 -10.59
CA LEU A 12 -1.84 16.71 -10.75
C LEU A 12 -2.14 17.53 -12.01
N THR A 13 -2.93 16.95 -12.92
CA THR A 13 -3.46 17.61 -14.12
C THR A 13 -5.00 17.64 -14.07
N ASN A 14 -5.65 18.48 -14.88
CA ASN A 14 -7.12 18.57 -14.98
C ASN A 14 -7.86 18.81 -13.64
N ILE A 15 -7.38 19.75 -12.80
CA ILE A 15 -8.03 20.11 -11.54
C ILE A 15 -9.39 20.78 -11.83
N THR A 16 -10.47 20.07 -11.55
CA THR A 16 -11.84 20.57 -11.69
C THR A 16 -12.48 20.69 -10.31
N SER A 17 -13.29 21.74 -10.13
CA SER A 17 -14.03 21.96 -8.89
C SER A 17 -15.52 21.85 -9.17
N SER A 18 -16.26 21.21 -8.26
CA SER A 18 -17.73 21.24 -8.30
C SER A 18 -18.31 22.66 -8.18
N LEU A 19 -17.52 23.67 -7.73
CA LEU A 19 -17.90 25.09 -7.79
C LEU A 19 -17.81 25.71 -9.19
N GLN A 20 -16.98 25.16 -10.08
CA GLN A 20 -16.86 25.67 -11.45
C GLN A 20 -18.05 25.21 -12.32
N GLN A 21 -18.78 24.19 -11.86
CA GLN A 21 -20.04 23.71 -12.42
C GLN A 21 -21.28 24.40 -11.80
N VAL A 22 -21.13 25.61 -11.26
CA VAL A 22 -22.28 26.41 -10.78
C VAL A 22 -22.82 27.36 -11.88
N GLY A 23 -22.15 27.44 -13.03
CA GLY A 23 -22.53 28.32 -14.16
C GLY A 23 -23.54 27.75 -15.16
N SER A 24 -23.81 26.44 -15.17
CA SER A 24 -24.67 25.81 -16.20
C SER A 24 -25.62 24.79 -15.58
N ALA A 25 -26.82 25.28 -15.24
CA ALA A 25 -28.08 24.54 -15.07
C ALA A 25 -28.01 23.14 -14.41
N SER A 26 -27.84 23.10 -13.09
CA SER A 26 -28.52 22.22 -12.10
C SER A 26 -27.76 22.30 -10.78
N GLN A 27 -28.37 22.82 -9.72
CA GLN A 27 -27.73 22.90 -8.39
C GLN A 27 -27.65 21.49 -7.77
N SER A 28 -26.61 20.75 -8.13
CA SER A 28 -26.22 19.51 -7.46
C SER A 28 -25.58 19.87 -6.12
N TYR A 29 -26.34 19.73 -5.02
CA TYR A 29 -25.78 19.82 -3.68
C TYR A 29 -25.02 18.54 -3.37
N LEU A 30 -23.69 18.56 -3.50
CA LEU A 30 -22.87 17.45 -3.06
C LEU A 30 -22.87 17.40 -1.52
N ARG A 31 -23.31 16.27 -0.98
CA ARG A 31 -23.25 15.98 0.45
C ARG A 31 -22.40 14.74 0.68
N VAL A 32 -21.44 14.84 1.59
CA VAL A 32 -20.66 13.71 2.09
C VAL A 32 -21.04 13.52 3.55
N ALA A 33 -21.52 12.33 3.92
CA ALA A 33 -22.00 12.03 5.27
C ALA A 33 -22.97 13.10 5.82
N GLN A 34 -23.99 13.47 5.02
CA GLN A 34 -25.03 14.43 5.38
C GLN A 34 -24.58 15.89 5.58
N ARG A 35 -23.30 16.23 5.34
CA ARG A 35 -22.77 17.60 5.40
C ARG A 35 -22.52 18.14 3.99
N SER A 36 -22.78 19.44 3.78
CA SER A 36 -22.45 20.11 2.52
C SER A 36 -20.95 20.00 2.24
N ALA A 37 -20.60 19.47 1.07
CA ALA A 37 -19.22 19.19 0.70
C ALA A 37 -18.89 19.83 -0.65
N VAL A 38 -17.62 20.18 -0.82
CA VAL A 38 -17.06 20.65 -2.08
C VAL A 38 -16.04 19.62 -2.51
N GLN A 39 -16.21 19.05 -3.71
CA GLN A 39 -15.27 18.10 -4.28
C GLN A 39 -14.34 18.79 -5.26
N TYR A 40 -13.06 18.50 -5.10
CA TYR A 40 -12.02 18.82 -6.08
C TYR A 40 -11.56 17.48 -6.65
N THR A 41 -11.67 17.35 -7.97
CA THR A 41 -11.20 16.18 -8.71
C THR A 41 -9.98 16.60 -9.51
N ALA A 42 -8.92 15.80 -9.46
CA ALA A 42 -7.72 16.02 -10.23
C ALA A 42 -7.22 14.67 -10.73
N GLU A 43 -6.65 14.68 -11.92
CA GLU A 43 -6.09 13.49 -12.56
C GLU A 43 -4.62 13.35 -12.15
N LEU A 44 -4.21 12.12 -11.81
CA LEU A 44 -2.84 11.83 -11.40
C LEU A 44 -2.07 11.31 -12.60
N GLU A 45 -0.97 11.98 -12.95
CA GLU A 45 -0.11 11.62 -14.09
C GLU A 45 1.20 10.95 -13.65
N VAL A 46 1.23 10.40 -12.43
CA VAL A 46 2.43 9.88 -11.77
C VAL A 46 2.18 8.50 -11.17
N ALA A 47 3.22 7.65 -11.22
CA ALA A 47 3.20 6.27 -10.74
C ALA A 47 2.98 6.13 -9.22
N ASP A 48 3.32 7.16 -8.45
CA ASP A 48 3.13 7.19 -6.99
C ASP A 48 1.82 7.90 -6.61
N THR A 49 0.73 7.14 -6.62
CA THR A 49 -0.60 7.67 -6.28
C THR A 49 -0.76 7.98 -4.79
N LEU A 50 -0.05 7.26 -3.91
CA LEU A 50 -0.12 7.44 -2.45
C LEU A 50 0.65 8.69 -2.01
N GLY A 51 1.85 8.91 -2.53
CA GLY A 51 2.68 10.07 -2.20
C GLY A 51 2.04 11.38 -2.69
N VAL A 52 1.48 11.38 -3.90
CA VAL A 52 0.85 12.58 -4.50
C VAL A 52 -0.44 12.94 -3.77
N THR A 53 -1.23 11.95 -3.38
CA THR A 53 -2.45 12.18 -2.58
C THR A 53 -2.10 12.79 -1.21
N ARG A 54 -1.09 12.27 -0.52
CA ARG A 54 -0.63 12.82 0.76
C ARG A 54 -0.11 14.26 0.61
N GLN A 55 0.72 14.51 -0.40
CA GLN A 55 1.24 15.85 -0.69
C GLN A 55 0.12 16.84 -1.05
N ALA A 56 -0.92 16.40 -1.77
CA ALA A 56 -2.08 17.23 -2.07
C ALA A 56 -2.86 17.59 -0.80
N ILE A 57 -3.08 16.64 0.11
CA ILE A 57 -3.75 16.91 1.39
C ILE A 57 -2.93 17.87 2.25
N GLU A 58 -1.62 17.66 2.34
CA GLU A 58 -0.70 18.54 3.08
C GLU A 58 -0.68 19.95 2.50
N ALA A 59 -0.61 20.09 1.17
CA ALA A 59 -0.64 21.38 0.50
C ALA A 59 -1.96 22.13 0.73
N VAL A 60 -3.10 21.42 0.79
CA VAL A 60 -4.40 22.05 1.10
C VAL A 60 -4.50 22.42 2.58
N ARG A 61 -3.92 21.62 3.50
CA ARG A 61 -3.85 21.93 4.93
C ARG A 61 -2.92 23.11 5.24
N ALA A 62 -1.89 23.33 4.42
CA ALA A 62 -0.93 24.42 4.58
C ALA A 62 -1.46 25.79 4.09
N ILE A 63 -2.69 25.87 3.56
CA ILE A 63 -3.27 27.14 3.11
C ILE A 63 -3.53 28.07 4.32
N PRO A 64 -2.90 29.26 4.39
CA PRO A 64 -3.19 30.23 5.44
C PRO A 64 -4.65 30.68 5.33
N ASN A 65 -5.37 30.73 6.47
CA ASN A 65 -6.77 31.14 6.60
C ASN A 65 -7.83 30.08 6.23
N LEU A 66 -7.52 28.79 6.33
CA LEU A 66 -8.58 27.77 6.31
C LEU A 66 -9.31 27.75 7.66
N PRO A 67 -10.62 28.03 7.73
CA PRO A 67 -11.35 27.96 9.00
C PRO A 67 -11.31 26.53 9.54
N ALA A 68 -11.02 26.38 10.83
CA ALA A 68 -10.87 25.08 11.52
C ALA A 68 -12.13 24.18 11.45
N SER A 69 -13.25 24.70 10.96
CA SER A 69 -14.49 23.97 10.72
C SER A 69 -14.51 23.13 9.44
N ILE A 70 -13.50 23.24 8.57
CA ILE A 70 -13.43 22.48 7.30
C ILE A 70 -12.65 21.19 7.52
N THR A 71 -13.32 20.05 7.35
CA THR A 71 -12.69 18.73 7.34
C THR A 71 -12.22 18.40 5.92
N ILE A 72 -10.91 18.23 5.73
CA ILE A 72 -10.31 17.77 4.47
C ILE A 72 -10.17 16.25 4.55
N SER A 73 -10.85 15.53 3.65
CA SER A 73 -10.74 14.08 3.50
C SER A 73 -10.34 13.71 2.08
N GLU A 74 -9.75 12.53 1.94
CA GLU A 74 -9.56 11.89 0.64
C GLU A 74 -10.91 11.65 -0.05
N GLY A 75 -10.92 11.60 -1.39
CA GLY A 75 -12.09 11.15 -2.13
C GLY A 75 -12.36 9.67 -1.83
N PHE A 76 -13.63 9.24 -1.89
CA PHE A 76 -14.05 7.86 -1.55
C PHE A 76 -13.23 6.76 -2.24
N GLN A 77 -12.83 6.96 -3.50
CA GLN A 77 -12.02 5.97 -4.23
C GLN A 77 -10.58 5.93 -3.72
N SER A 78 -9.95 7.10 -3.50
CA SER A 78 -8.60 7.19 -2.92
C SER A 78 -8.58 6.61 -1.51
N GLN A 79 -9.59 6.92 -0.69
CA GLN A 79 -9.69 6.42 0.66
C GLN A 79 -9.78 4.89 0.70
N GLN A 80 -10.64 4.28 -0.14
CA GLN A 80 -10.73 2.82 -0.25
C GLN A 80 -9.42 2.20 -0.74
N GLN A 81 -8.72 2.86 -1.66
CA GLN A 81 -7.42 2.41 -2.13
C GLN A 81 -6.40 2.42 -0.97
N THR A 82 -6.23 3.56 -0.29
CA THR A 82 -5.32 3.71 0.87
C THR A 82 -5.65 2.71 1.99
N GLU A 83 -6.93 2.53 2.30
CA GLU A 83 -7.40 1.57 3.30
C GLU A 83 -7.08 0.13 2.89
N GLY A 84 -7.35 -0.25 1.64
CA GLY A 84 -7.01 -1.57 1.10
C GLY A 84 -5.50 -1.85 1.12
N PHE A 85 -4.66 -0.85 0.81
CA PHE A 85 -3.21 -0.96 0.95
C PHE A 85 -2.81 -1.22 2.41
N ASN A 86 -3.28 -0.40 3.35
CA ASN A 86 -2.97 -0.54 4.77
C ASN A 86 -3.42 -1.89 5.33
N GLN A 87 -4.63 -2.33 4.97
CA GLN A 87 -5.17 -3.63 5.37
C GLN A 87 -4.29 -4.77 4.82
N THR A 88 -3.91 -4.72 3.55
CA THR A 88 -3.07 -5.75 2.93
C THR A 88 -1.69 -5.82 3.57
N PHE A 89 -1.06 -4.68 3.83
CA PHE A 89 0.21 -4.64 4.57
C PHE A 89 0.08 -5.21 5.99
N GLY A 90 -1.00 -4.88 6.69
CA GLY A 90 -1.30 -5.46 8.00
C GLY A 90 -1.47 -6.98 7.93
N THR A 91 -2.24 -7.48 6.96
CA THR A 91 -2.44 -8.91 6.74
C THR A 91 -1.15 -9.62 6.35
N MET A 92 -0.29 -9.01 5.53
CA MET A 92 1.03 -9.57 5.22
C MET A 92 1.89 -9.73 6.47
N GLY A 93 1.91 -8.72 7.35
CA GLY A 93 2.62 -8.81 8.63
C GLY A 93 2.09 -9.94 9.51
N ILE A 94 0.76 -10.07 9.63
CA ILE A 94 0.12 -11.17 10.37
C ILE A 94 0.45 -12.53 9.74
N ALA A 95 0.45 -12.65 8.41
CA ALA A 95 0.76 -13.88 7.71
C ALA A 95 2.22 -14.32 7.94
N VAL A 96 3.17 -13.39 7.86
CA VAL A 96 4.59 -13.67 8.15
C VAL A 96 4.78 -14.11 9.60
N LEU A 97 4.09 -13.47 10.54
CA LEU A 97 4.12 -13.86 11.96
C LEU A 97 3.50 -15.25 12.18
N ALA A 98 2.38 -15.55 11.53
CA ALA A 98 1.74 -16.86 11.60
C ALA A 98 2.68 -17.96 11.07
N VAL A 99 3.34 -17.73 9.94
CA VAL A 99 4.36 -18.64 9.39
C VAL A 99 5.50 -18.86 10.38
N TYR A 100 6.01 -17.79 11.00
CA TYR A 100 7.08 -17.89 11.99
C TYR A 100 6.68 -18.76 13.18
N VAL A 101 5.46 -18.57 13.71
CA VAL A 101 4.93 -19.37 14.82
C VAL A 101 4.79 -20.83 14.44
N VAL A 102 4.23 -21.13 13.26
CA VAL A 102 4.11 -22.52 12.76
C VAL A 102 5.49 -23.17 12.65
N MET A 103 6.47 -22.49 12.06
CA MET A 103 7.83 -23.02 11.94
C MET A 103 8.52 -23.21 13.28
N LEU A 104 8.26 -22.33 14.25
CA LEU A 104 8.81 -22.46 15.58
C LEU A 104 8.33 -23.77 16.23
N PHE A 105 7.05 -24.10 16.08
CA PHE A 105 6.51 -25.39 16.51
C PHE A 105 7.04 -26.57 15.70
N THR A 106 7.25 -26.41 14.39
CA THR A 106 7.77 -27.48 13.53
C THR A 106 9.22 -27.84 13.84
N PHE A 107 10.10 -26.85 13.98
CA PHE A 107 11.54 -27.07 14.11
C PHE A 107 12.06 -27.03 15.55
N GLY A 108 11.26 -26.55 16.51
CA GLY A 108 11.63 -26.46 17.93
C GLY A 108 12.82 -25.54 18.22
N SER A 109 13.22 -24.70 17.26
CA SER A 109 14.36 -23.78 17.37
C SER A 109 14.03 -22.45 16.73
N PHE A 110 14.45 -21.36 17.37
CA PHE A 110 14.21 -19.99 16.91
C PHE A 110 15.13 -19.57 15.75
N LEU A 111 16.27 -20.25 15.56
CA LEU A 111 17.23 -19.89 14.53
C LEU A 111 16.75 -20.25 13.11
N TYR A 112 16.13 -21.43 12.92
CA TYR A 112 15.70 -21.87 11.59
C TYR A 112 14.60 -20.99 10.99
N PRO A 113 13.50 -20.67 11.70
CA PRO A 113 12.48 -19.75 11.20
C PRO A 113 13.04 -18.37 10.89
N PHE A 114 13.95 -17.85 11.74
CA PHE A 114 14.58 -16.56 11.53
C PHE A 114 15.45 -16.53 10.27
N ALA A 115 16.21 -17.59 10.02
CA ALA A 115 17.01 -17.73 8.80
C ALA A 115 16.13 -17.72 7.53
N ILE A 116 14.95 -18.35 7.58
CA ILE A 116 13.98 -18.32 6.46
C ILE A 116 13.43 -16.90 6.27
N LEU A 117 13.04 -16.21 7.35
CA LEU A 117 12.52 -14.85 7.27
C LEU A 117 13.52 -13.88 6.62
N PHE A 118 14.82 -14.08 6.79
CA PHE A 118 15.84 -13.25 6.16
C PHE A 118 15.87 -13.38 4.62
N SER A 119 15.30 -14.44 4.05
CA SER A 119 15.13 -14.59 2.60
C SER A 119 13.95 -13.76 2.04
N LEU A 120 12.97 -13.39 2.87
CA LEU A 120 11.79 -12.65 2.42
C LEU A 120 12.11 -11.25 1.87
N PRO A 121 12.96 -10.42 2.53
CA PRO A 121 13.36 -9.14 1.97
C PRO A 121 13.97 -9.26 0.57
N VAL A 122 14.79 -10.29 0.34
CA VAL A 122 15.41 -10.55 -0.97
C VAL A 122 14.33 -10.84 -2.02
N ALA A 123 13.30 -11.60 -1.65
CA ALA A 123 12.20 -11.92 -2.55
C ALA A 123 11.34 -10.68 -2.89
N VAL A 124 11.11 -9.79 -1.92
CA VAL A 124 10.42 -8.51 -2.13
C VAL A 124 11.22 -7.60 -3.06
N VAL A 125 12.54 -7.51 -2.90
CA VAL A 125 13.42 -6.74 -3.79
C VAL A 125 13.35 -7.29 -5.22
N GLY A 126 13.36 -8.62 -5.40
CA GLY A 126 13.18 -9.24 -6.70
C GLY A 126 11.83 -8.93 -7.35
N ALA A 127 10.75 -8.95 -6.56
CA ALA A 127 9.42 -8.57 -7.04
C ALA A 127 9.35 -7.08 -7.44
N ALA A 128 9.93 -6.19 -6.63
CA ALA A 128 10.00 -4.75 -6.93
C ALA A 128 10.82 -4.47 -8.20
N PHE A 129 11.94 -5.19 -8.38
CA PHE A 129 12.76 -5.11 -9.59
C PHE A 129 11.97 -5.50 -10.84
N LEU A 130 11.25 -6.64 -10.81
CA LEU A 130 10.44 -7.09 -11.94
C LEU A 130 9.28 -6.15 -12.26
N LEU A 131 8.63 -5.58 -11.25
CA LEU A 131 7.58 -4.58 -11.45
C LEU A 131 8.12 -3.33 -12.15
N THR A 132 9.32 -2.90 -11.77
CA THR A 132 10.02 -1.76 -12.40
C THR A 132 10.38 -2.06 -13.85
N VAL A 133 10.90 -3.26 -14.13
CA VAL A 133 11.24 -3.70 -15.51
C VAL A 133 10.00 -3.83 -16.40
N THR A 134 8.84 -4.16 -15.82
CA THR A 134 7.58 -4.35 -16.57
C THR A 134 6.75 -3.07 -16.66
N ASP A 135 7.25 -1.92 -16.17
CA ASP A 135 6.53 -0.65 -16.07
C ASP A 135 5.14 -0.79 -15.40
N ARG A 136 5.07 -1.61 -14.34
CA ARG A 136 3.84 -1.84 -13.57
C ARG A 136 3.94 -1.17 -12.20
N VAL A 137 2.93 -0.38 -11.88
CA VAL A 137 2.77 0.24 -10.54
C VAL A 137 2.44 -0.82 -9.48
N VAL A 138 2.87 -0.57 -8.24
CA VAL A 138 2.52 -1.40 -7.09
C VAL A 138 1.06 -1.17 -6.72
N GLY A 139 0.18 -2.01 -7.25
CA GLY A 139 -1.25 -2.03 -6.91
C GLY A 139 -1.62 -3.06 -5.84
N ILE A 140 -2.90 -3.08 -5.45
CA ILE A 140 -3.46 -4.13 -4.56
C ILE A 140 -3.25 -5.52 -5.18
N SER A 141 -3.40 -5.66 -6.50
CA SER A 141 -3.13 -6.91 -7.21
C SER A 141 -1.68 -7.37 -7.07
N ALA A 142 -0.72 -6.45 -7.14
CA ALA A 142 0.70 -6.74 -6.96
C ALA A 142 0.99 -7.18 -5.51
N LEU A 143 0.32 -6.59 -4.51
CA LEU A 143 0.42 -7.02 -3.11
C LEU A 143 -0.13 -8.42 -2.86
N VAL A 144 -1.25 -8.78 -3.50
CA VAL A 144 -1.76 -10.16 -3.45
C VAL A 144 -0.76 -11.13 -4.07
N GLY A 145 -0.11 -10.74 -5.18
CA GLY A 145 0.99 -11.49 -5.78
C GLY A 145 2.20 -11.64 -4.84
N MET A 146 2.56 -10.58 -4.11
CA MET A 146 3.62 -10.64 -3.09
C MET A 146 3.26 -11.59 -1.95
N LEU A 147 1.99 -11.62 -1.53
CA LEU A 147 1.52 -12.56 -0.50
C LEU A 147 1.67 -14.02 -0.96
N MET A 148 1.37 -14.31 -2.23
CA MET A 148 1.63 -15.64 -2.83
C MET A 148 3.12 -15.96 -2.89
N LEU A 149 3.94 -14.99 -3.28
CA LEU A 149 5.39 -15.13 -3.37
C LEU A 149 6.02 -15.43 -2.00
N ILE A 150 5.55 -14.81 -0.93
CA ILE A 150 5.94 -15.16 0.46
C ILE A 150 5.68 -16.64 0.71
N GLY A 151 4.49 -17.15 0.38
CA GLY A 151 4.14 -18.56 0.54
C GLY A 151 5.07 -19.50 -0.22
N ILE A 152 5.34 -19.22 -1.49
CA ILE A 152 6.21 -20.04 -2.35
C ILE A 152 7.64 -20.09 -1.79
N VAL A 153 8.20 -18.94 -1.43
CA VAL A 153 9.57 -18.84 -0.88
C VAL A 153 9.67 -19.58 0.44
N VAL A 154 8.68 -19.41 1.31
CA VAL A 154 8.57 -20.08 2.60
C VAL A 154 8.51 -21.59 2.43
N THR A 155 7.62 -22.11 1.58
CA THR A 155 7.48 -23.57 1.36
C THR A 155 8.78 -24.17 0.85
N ASN A 156 9.44 -23.52 -0.12
CA ASN A 156 10.72 -24.00 -0.64
C ASN A 156 11.82 -23.98 0.45
N ALA A 157 11.87 -22.92 1.25
CA ALA A 157 12.85 -22.81 2.33
C ALA A 157 12.62 -23.85 3.43
N ILE A 158 11.37 -24.14 3.80
CA ILE A 158 11.00 -25.20 4.75
C ILE A 158 11.52 -26.55 4.24
N VAL A 159 11.22 -26.91 2.99
CA VAL A 159 11.63 -28.21 2.42
C VAL A 159 13.15 -28.36 2.39
N LEU A 160 13.88 -27.30 2.05
CA LEU A 160 15.34 -27.32 2.04
C LEU A 160 15.92 -27.49 3.44
N LEU A 161 15.42 -26.73 4.42
CA LEU A 161 15.90 -26.83 5.80
C LEU A 161 15.57 -28.18 6.43
N ASP A 162 14.37 -28.70 6.18
CA ASP A 162 13.97 -30.03 6.62
C ASP A 162 14.91 -31.11 6.05
N ARG A 163 15.20 -31.05 4.75
CA ARG A 163 16.18 -31.96 4.12
C ARG A 163 17.58 -31.84 4.69
N VAL A 164 18.05 -30.62 4.99
CA VAL A 164 19.37 -30.41 5.61
C VAL A 164 19.40 -31.01 7.02
N GLN A 165 18.34 -30.81 7.81
CA GLN A 165 18.24 -31.40 9.16
C GLN A 165 18.18 -32.93 9.11
N LEU A 166 17.40 -33.49 8.18
CA LEU A 166 17.31 -34.93 7.97
C LEU A 166 18.69 -35.54 7.64
N ASN A 167 19.39 -34.95 6.67
CA ASN A 167 20.72 -35.41 6.25
C ASN A 167 21.79 -35.27 7.36
N ARG A 168 21.69 -34.26 8.23
CA ARG A 168 22.58 -34.12 9.41
C ARG A 168 22.36 -35.26 10.42
N ARG A 169 21.09 -35.56 10.72
CA ARG A 169 20.71 -36.66 11.61
C ARG A 169 21.14 -38.02 11.06
N GLU A 170 20.93 -38.27 9.76
CA GLU A 170 21.34 -39.53 9.12
C GLU A 170 22.85 -39.74 9.12
N LYS A 171 23.64 -38.67 9.04
CA LYS A 171 25.11 -38.73 9.04
C LYS A 171 25.74 -38.65 10.44
N GLY A 172 24.94 -38.54 11.50
CA GLY A 172 25.44 -38.41 12.87
C GLY A 172 26.28 -37.13 13.10
N MET A 173 26.04 -36.09 12.30
CA MET A 173 26.69 -34.79 12.41
C MET A 173 25.80 -33.86 13.23
N ASP A 174 25.74 -34.08 14.55
CA ASP A 174 25.10 -33.16 15.50
C ASP A 174 26.08 -32.05 15.93
#